data_AF-A0A940UAH2-F1
#
_entry.id   AF-A0A940UAH2-F1
#
_cell.length_a   1.000
_cell.length_b   1.000
_cell.length_c   1.000
_cell.angle_alpha   90.00
_cell.angle_beta   90.00
_cell.angle_gamma   90.00
#
_symmetry.space_group_name_H-M   'P 1'
#
loop_
_entity.id
_entity.type
_entity.pdbx_description
1 polymer ?
#
loop_
_entity_poly.entity_id
_entity_poly.type
_entity_poly.pdbx_seq_one_letter_code
_entity_poly.pdbx_strand_id
1 'polypeptide(L)'
;MGNEWEVGVMDPFYAVKAGNEGDVVIVGLAGNLPSQFYLMSRKANMISSMPQARQALQGKEILIPGLSTEHYFLSLLIEKPNEIPPPPPSKAKIDPAEAFLKGRGELALLRSPQALLAAQQGFQAWPDLRKQEAFLPVCLVASTVYADTRKTLVIRWLEGYARGIRILLKNPTKAASRLKVFYQETLKIEVPQRLLEMEIAEAFFTEKKQEEAFRRSGGQASAVERFADLMSGYQVRMRVLKTKKVPGEYILDKMCEQLAALRREAEGQFNQTRVAIDQAEKEGMKVEKFRLQLEDARGQMEEGRGCLTVIGTLSNLMRSAEQAKVEAQRFRKFRFLELGIGGVIFAYYAGYFVRRRKKMVS
;
A
#
# COMPACT_ATOMS: atom_id res chain seq x y z
N MET A 1 17.28 20.21 4.35
CA MET A 1 17.62 18.89 4.95
C MET A 1 18.62 18.22 4.02
N GLY A 2 19.59 17.47 4.55
CA GLY A 2 20.58 16.77 3.72
C GLY A 2 19.93 15.66 2.87
N ASN A 3 20.45 15.43 1.67
CA ASN A 3 20.01 14.40 0.70
C ASN A 3 20.29 12.96 1.19
N GLU A 4 20.02 12.65 2.45
CA GLU A 4 20.31 11.34 3.05
C GLU A 4 19.24 10.30 2.70
N TRP A 5 18.05 10.73 2.27
CA TRP A 5 16.94 9.86 1.90
C TRP A 5 16.12 10.46 0.76
N GLU A 6 15.59 9.59 -0.11
CA GLU A 6 14.85 10.00 -1.32
C GLU A 6 13.37 9.65 -1.30
N VAL A 7 13.01 8.61 -0.54
CA VAL A 7 11.64 8.14 -0.33
C VAL A 7 11.49 7.69 1.12
N GLY A 8 10.30 7.83 1.70
CA GLY A 8 10.10 7.50 3.10
C GLY A 8 8.65 7.52 3.55
N VAL A 9 8.46 7.13 4.80
CA VAL A 9 7.19 7.24 5.52
C VAL A 9 7.32 8.40 6.50
N MET A 10 6.37 9.34 6.47
CA MET A 10 6.43 10.54 7.27
C MET A 10 5.11 10.75 8.02
N ASP A 11 5.26 11.21 9.26
CA ASP A 11 4.15 11.62 10.11
C ASP A 11 3.38 12.79 9.47
N PRO A 12 2.03 12.81 9.53
CA PRO A 12 1.20 13.72 8.73
C PRO A 12 1.55 15.20 8.94
N PHE A 13 1.82 15.61 10.18
CA PHE A 13 2.19 16.99 10.51
C PHE A 13 3.45 17.43 9.76
N TYR A 14 4.50 16.60 9.80
CA TYR A 14 5.77 16.92 9.16
C TYR A 14 5.70 16.78 7.64
N ALA A 15 4.93 15.82 7.12
CA ALA A 15 4.74 15.65 5.68
C ALA A 15 4.08 16.89 5.05
N VAL A 16 3.02 17.41 5.69
CA VAL A 16 2.35 18.64 5.23
C VAL A 16 3.28 19.85 5.35
N LYS A 17 4.03 19.97 6.46
CA LYS A 17 4.98 21.06 6.66
C LYS A 17 6.04 21.08 5.54
N ALA A 18 6.71 19.94 5.33
CA ALA A 18 7.76 19.81 4.34
C ALA A 18 7.23 19.97 2.89
N GLY A 19 5.99 19.54 2.62
CA GLY A 19 5.32 19.81 1.34
C GLY A 19 5.08 21.30 1.09
N ASN A 20 4.66 22.04 2.11
CA ASN A 20 4.51 23.50 2.04
C ASN A 20 5.88 24.19 1.84
N GLU A 21 6.94 23.68 2.44
CA GLU A 21 8.31 24.22 2.26
C GLU A 21 8.89 23.86 0.87
N GLY A 22 8.34 22.83 0.21
CA GLY A 22 8.79 22.36 -1.11
C GLY A 22 9.90 21.32 -1.04
N ASP A 23 10.20 20.79 0.14
CA ASP A 23 11.25 19.81 0.37
C ASP A 23 10.83 18.39 -0.09
N VAL A 24 9.54 18.08 0.08
CA VAL A 24 8.99 16.75 -0.21
C VAL A 24 7.66 16.86 -0.94
N VAL A 25 7.27 15.76 -1.56
CA VAL A 25 5.92 15.56 -2.11
C VAL A 25 5.30 14.30 -1.51
N ILE A 26 3.99 14.33 -1.28
CA ILE A 26 3.20 13.20 -0.82
C ILE A 26 2.82 12.38 -2.05
N VAL A 27 3.33 11.16 -2.12
CA VAL A 27 3.17 10.24 -3.26
C VAL A 27 2.25 9.06 -2.95
N GLY A 28 1.84 8.91 -1.69
CA GLY A 28 0.93 7.86 -1.26
C GLY A 28 0.59 7.94 0.23
N LEU A 29 -0.19 6.96 0.72
CA LEU A 29 -0.58 6.87 2.13
C LEU A 29 -0.26 5.48 2.67
N ALA A 30 0.29 5.42 3.88
CA ALA A 30 0.61 4.18 4.57
C ALA A 30 -0.56 3.65 5.42
N GLY A 31 -1.36 4.56 5.99
CA GLY A 31 -2.33 4.22 7.04
C GLY A 31 -3.02 5.45 7.61
N ASN A 32 -3.77 5.26 8.69
CA ASN A 32 -4.43 6.33 9.46
C ASN A 32 -4.06 6.23 10.94
N LEU A 33 -3.66 7.33 11.56
CA LEU A 33 -3.11 7.34 12.93
C LEU A 33 -4.10 7.30 14.11
N PRO A 34 -5.38 7.71 14.03
CA PRO A 34 -6.21 7.84 15.25
C PRO A 34 -6.39 6.51 16.01
N SER A 35 -6.44 5.40 15.29
CA SER A 35 -6.50 4.06 15.91
C SER A 35 -5.23 3.69 16.69
N GLN A 36 -4.13 4.42 16.48
CA GLN A 36 -2.84 4.19 17.13
C GLN A 36 -2.58 5.16 18.30
N PHE A 37 -3.49 6.11 18.54
CA PHE A 37 -3.39 7.05 19.63
C PHE A 37 -4.11 6.55 20.88
N TYR A 38 -3.41 6.63 22.01
CA TYR A 38 -3.89 6.22 23.32
C TYR A 38 -3.77 7.41 24.26
N LEU A 39 -4.91 7.97 24.68
CA LEU A 39 -4.90 8.88 25.82
C LEU A 39 -4.84 8.05 27.09
N MET A 40 -3.66 8.05 27.72
CA MET A 40 -3.39 7.33 28.95
C MET A 40 -3.73 8.21 30.15
N SER A 41 -4.36 7.61 31.17
CA SER A 41 -4.66 8.23 32.46
C SER A 41 -4.01 7.46 33.60
N ARG A 42 -3.55 8.19 34.61
CA ARG A 42 -3.13 7.61 35.90
C ARG A 42 -4.30 7.17 36.77
N LYS A 43 -5.45 7.82 36.63
CA LYS A 43 -6.64 7.60 37.47
C LYS A 43 -7.64 6.77 36.69
N ALA A 44 -7.90 5.56 37.15
CA ALA A 44 -8.87 4.64 36.55
C ALA A 44 -10.29 5.23 36.45
N ASN A 45 -10.66 6.09 37.41
CA ASN A 45 -12.02 6.62 37.54
C ASN A 45 -12.27 7.94 36.81
N MET A 46 -11.28 8.48 36.08
CA MET A 46 -11.41 9.75 35.35
C MET A 46 -12.07 9.61 33.96
N ILE A 47 -12.39 8.39 33.56
CA ILE A 47 -12.73 8.04 32.18
C ILE A 47 -14.26 8.00 32.02
N SER A 48 -14.85 9.11 31.57
CA SER A 48 -16.24 9.17 31.11
C SER A 48 -16.36 8.88 29.61
N SER A 49 -17.58 8.53 29.15
CA SER A 49 -17.90 8.31 27.74
C SER A 49 -18.10 9.63 26.95
N MET A 50 -18.04 9.56 25.63
CA MET A 50 -17.69 10.65 24.69
C MET A 50 -18.78 11.70 24.32
N PRO A 51 -19.66 12.15 25.23
CA PRO A 51 -20.02 13.58 25.28
C PRO A 51 -19.36 14.33 26.45
N GLN A 52 -19.00 13.60 27.51
CA GLN A 52 -18.40 14.16 28.73
C GLN A 52 -16.88 14.31 28.58
N ALA A 53 -16.27 13.61 27.63
CA ALA A 53 -14.83 13.65 27.36
C ALA A 53 -14.31 15.07 27.03
N ARG A 54 -15.01 15.83 26.19
CA ARG A 54 -14.63 17.22 25.88
C ARG A 54 -14.57 18.07 27.15
N GLN A 55 -15.62 18.01 27.98
CA GLN A 55 -15.66 18.74 29.25
C GLN A 55 -14.59 18.23 30.22
N ALA A 56 -14.32 16.92 30.22
CA ALA A 56 -13.33 16.30 31.09
C ALA A 56 -11.88 16.65 30.71
N LEU A 57 -11.60 16.94 29.43
CA LEU A 57 -10.29 17.39 28.96
C LEU A 57 -10.07 18.88 29.08
N GLN A 58 -11.14 19.68 29.17
CA GLN A 58 -11.02 21.13 29.20
C GLN A 58 -10.27 21.58 30.47
N GLY A 59 -9.21 22.38 30.28
CA GLY A 59 -8.36 22.87 31.36
C GLY A 59 -7.43 21.82 31.98
N LYS A 60 -7.38 20.59 31.46
CA LYS A 60 -6.43 19.56 31.90
C LYS A 60 -5.10 19.68 31.15
N GLU A 61 -4.01 19.48 31.88
CA GLU A 61 -2.69 19.33 31.28
C GLU A 61 -2.56 17.93 30.67
N ILE A 62 -2.33 17.88 29.36
CA ILE A 62 -2.12 16.64 28.61
C ILE A 62 -0.68 16.65 28.07
N LEU A 63 0.11 15.65 28.46
CA LEU A 63 1.46 15.50 27.95
C LEU A 63 1.41 15.00 26.51
N ILE A 64 1.98 15.79 25.59
CA ILE A 64 2.03 15.51 24.15
C ILE A 64 3.37 15.91 23.55
N PRO A 65 3.79 15.29 22.43
CA PRO A 65 5.05 15.64 21.78
C PRO A 65 4.96 17.00 21.08
N GLY A 66 5.32 18.10 21.74
CA GLY A 66 5.49 19.39 21.05
C GLY A 66 4.34 19.82 20.13
N LEU A 67 4.65 20.58 19.08
CA LEU A 67 3.74 20.78 17.94
C LEU A 67 3.88 19.59 16.99
N SER A 68 2.91 18.69 17.01
CA SER A 68 2.91 17.43 16.25
C SER A 68 1.51 17.03 15.76
N THR A 69 1.41 15.85 15.13
CA THR A 69 0.12 15.25 14.75
C THR A 69 -0.77 15.00 15.97
N GLU A 70 -0.20 14.56 17.10
CA GLU A 70 -0.93 14.37 18.36
C GLU A 70 -1.56 15.68 18.85
N HIS A 71 -0.82 16.79 18.79
CA HIS A 71 -1.34 18.11 19.15
C HIS A 71 -2.48 18.53 18.22
N TYR A 72 -2.32 18.32 16.91
CA TYR A 72 -3.38 18.61 15.95
C TYR A 72 -4.62 17.76 16.23
N PHE A 73 -4.46 16.45 16.49
CA PHE A 73 -5.57 15.55 16.79
C PHE A 73 -6.36 16.01 18.02
N LEU A 74 -5.68 16.33 19.13
CA LEU A 74 -6.36 16.85 20.33
C LEU A 74 -7.11 18.16 20.04
N SER A 75 -6.54 19.02 19.20
CA SER A 75 -7.18 20.27 18.81
C SER A 75 -8.49 20.06 18.04
N LEU A 76 -8.61 18.96 17.27
CA LEU A 76 -9.85 18.59 16.59
C LEU A 76 -10.93 18.15 17.59
N LEU A 77 -10.55 17.48 18.68
CA LEU A 77 -11.49 16.98 19.68
C LEU A 77 -12.04 18.10 20.57
N ILE A 78 -11.21 19.09 20.88
CA ILE A 78 -11.53 20.16 21.85
C ILE A 78 -12.24 21.35 21.17
N GLU A 79 -12.39 21.39 19.83
CA GLU A 79 -12.99 22.46 18.98
C GLU A 79 -12.42 23.89 19.15
N LYS A 80 -11.66 24.14 20.23
CA LYS A 80 -10.98 25.40 20.52
C LYS A 80 -9.47 25.18 20.63
N PRO A 81 -8.74 25.15 19.50
CA PRO A 81 -7.28 24.94 19.45
C PRO A 81 -6.48 25.90 20.34
N ASN A 82 -7.01 27.11 20.62
CA ASN A 82 -6.33 28.12 21.44
C ASN A 82 -6.38 27.85 22.95
N GLU A 83 -7.20 26.88 23.40
CA GLU A 83 -7.30 26.49 24.82
C GLU A 83 -6.35 25.34 25.19
N ILE A 84 -5.71 24.69 24.21
CA ILE A 84 -4.57 23.82 24.45
C ILE A 84 -3.33 24.71 24.31
N PRO A 85 -2.73 25.18 25.41
CA PRO A 85 -1.53 25.99 25.30
C PRO A 85 -0.49 25.19 24.50
N PRO A 86 0.15 25.79 23.48
CA PRO A 86 1.28 25.13 22.84
C PRO A 86 2.25 24.73 23.94
N PRO A 87 2.76 23.48 23.93
CA PRO A 87 3.68 23.04 24.96
C PRO A 87 4.81 24.07 25.07
N PRO A 88 5.16 24.48 26.30
CA PRO A 88 6.19 25.49 26.49
C PRO A 88 7.44 25.04 25.72
N PRO A 89 8.16 25.96 25.04
CA PRO A 89 9.39 25.64 24.35
C PRO A 89 10.41 25.16 25.38
N SER A 90 10.40 23.86 25.66
CA SER A 90 11.24 23.30 26.69
C SER A 90 12.66 23.26 26.14
N LYS A 91 13.57 23.94 26.83
CA LYS A 91 15.02 23.82 26.60
C LYS A 91 15.52 22.38 26.87
N ALA A 92 14.70 21.54 27.53
CA ALA A 92 14.90 20.10 27.64
C ALA A 92 13.84 19.37 26.82
N LYS A 93 14.22 18.71 25.72
CA LYS A 93 13.36 17.75 25.00
C LYS A 93 13.05 16.57 25.93
N ILE A 94 12.10 16.73 26.84
CA ILE A 94 11.62 15.62 27.67
C ILE A 94 10.56 14.90 26.84
N ASP A 95 10.80 13.63 26.58
CA ASP A 95 9.84 12.78 25.88
C ASP A 95 8.54 12.68 26.73
N PRO A 96 7.36 12.94 26.15
CA PRO A 96 6.09 12.92 26.89
C PRO A 96 5.80 11.58 27.55
N ALA A 97 6.20 10.46 26.92
CA ALA A 97 6.03 9.16 27.52
C ALA A 97 6.96 9.02 28.73
N GLU A 98 8.23 9.39 28.60
CA GLU A 98 9.18 9.36 29.73
C GLU A 98 8.71 10.23 30.90
N ALA A 99 8.22 11.45 30.63
CA ALA A 99 7.65 12.33 31.64
C ALA A 99 6.44 11.69 32.33
N PHE A 100 5.54 11.08 31.55
CA PHE A 100 4.37 10.38 32.07
C PHE A 100 4.74 9.10 32.83
N LEU A 101 5.76 8.35 32.46
CA LEU A 101 6.20 7.20 33.25
C LEU A 101 6.86 7.66 34.58
N LYS A 102 7.51 8.82 34.60
CA LYS A 102 8.18 9.42 35.77
C LYS A 102 7.28 10.20 36.74
N GLY A 103 5.97 10.11 36.62
CA GLY A 103 5.05 10.77 37.56
C GLY A 103 4.60 12.20 37.17
N ARG A 104 5.01 12.74 36.01
CA ARG A 104 4.54 14.06 35.55
C ARG A 104 3.22 13.94 34.79
N GLY A 105 2.34 14.94 34.92
CA GLY A 105 1.05 15.01 34.24
C GLY A 105 0.02 13.96 34.70
N GLU A 106 -1.28 14.29 34.58
CA GLU A 106 -2.37 13.35 34.84
C GLU A 106 -2.71 12.50 33.60
N LEU A 107 -2.55 13.10 32.42
CA LEU A 107 -2.91 12.53 31.12
C LEU A 107 -1.73 12.62 30.14
N ALA A 108 -1.60 11.64 29.24
CA ALA A 108 -0.64 11.68 28.15
C ALA A 108 -1.23 11.06 26.88
N LEU A 109 -1.05 11.71 25.73
CA LEU A 109 -1.40 11.11 24.44
C LEU A 109 -0.16 10.40 23.88
N LEU A 110 -0.21 9.07 23.91
CA LEU A 110 0.89 8.20 23.53
C LEU A 110 0.52 7.38 22.30
N ARG A 111 1.54 6.85 21.61
CA ARG A 111 1.43 5.87 20.54
C ARG A 111 2.25 4.64 20.86
N SER A 112 2.10 3.58 20.08
CA SER A 112 2.93 2.39 20.26
C SER A 112 4.38 2.66 19.84
N PRO A 113 5.36 2.10 20.56
CA PRO A 113 5.21 1.16 21.69
C PRO A 113 4.99 1.81 23.07
N GLN A 114 5.11 3.13 23.21
CA GLN A 114 5.06 3.82 24.51
C GLN A 114 3.71 3.66 25.23
N ALA A 115 2.60 3.65 24.48
CA ALA A 115 1.28 3.41 25.04
C ALA A 115 1.15 2.02 25.67
N LEU A 116 1.75 1.00 25.05
CA LEU A 116 1.72 -0.38 25.53
C LEU A 116 2.55 -0.53 26.81
N LEU A 117 3.70 0.12 26.87
CA LEU A 117 4.50 0.22 28.09
C LEU A 117 3.73 0.87 29.24
N ALA A 118 3.04 1.97 28.96
CA ALA A 118 2.21 2.63 29.96
C ALA A 118 1.09 1.71 30.45
N ALA A 119 0.42 0.99 29.55
CA ALA A 119 -0.63 0.05 29.93
C ALA A 119 -0.12 -1.08 30.85
N GLN A 120 1.10 -1.58 30.64
CA GLN A 120 1.72 -2.59 31.51
C GLN A 120 2.03 -2.09 32.91
N GLN A 121 2.25 -0.79 33.08
CA GLN A 121 2.43 -0.15 34.38
C GLN A 121 1.09 0.14 35.08
N GLY A 122 -0.03 -0.36 34.55
CA GLY A 122 -1.36 -0.21 35.13
C GLY A 122 -2.09 1.07 34.73
N PHE A 123 -1.51 1.88 33.83
CA PHE A 123 -2.21 3.06 33.29
C PHE A 123 -3.34 2.64 32.35
N GLN A 124 -4.45 3.38 32.37
CA GLN A 124 -5.62 3.02 31.59
C GLN A 124 -5.73 3.91 30.35
N ALA A 125 -5.91 3.27 29.19
CA ALA A 125 -6.19 3.95 27.94
C ALA A 125 -7.67 4.33 27.86
N TRP A 126 -7.97 5.51 27.34
CA TRP A 126 -9.33 5.94 27.11
C TRP A 126 -9.94 5.18 25.92
N PRO A 127 -11.00 4.37 26.09
CA PRO A 127 -11.42 3.41 25.07
C PRO A 127 -12.11 4.08 23.87
N ASP A 128 -12.72 5.25 24.05
CA ASP A 128 -13.50 5.91 23.00
C ASP A 128 -12.68 6.83 22.09
N LEU A 129 -11.43 7.15 22.47
CA LEU A 129 -10.57 8.01 21.64
C LEU A 129 -10.21 7.33 20.31
N ARG A 130 -9.98 6.02 20.33
CA ARG A 130 -9.65 5.22 19.15
C ARG A 130 -10.83 5.06 18.18
N LYS A 131 -12.06 5.33 18.65
CA LYS A 131 -13.29 5.28 17.84
C LYS A 131 -13.55 6.60 17.10
N GLN A 132 -12.74 7.63 17.34
CA GLN A 132 -12.92 8.91 16.68
C GLN A 132 -12.56 8.79 15.19
N GLU A 133 -13.52 9.09 14.33
CA GLU A 133 -13.36 9.10 12.88
C GLU A 133 -12.61 10.38 12.44
N ALA A 134 -11.33 10.47 12.81
CA ALA A 134 -10.43 11.49 12.27
C ALA A 134 -9.66 10.92 11.06
N PHE A 135 -9.38 11.78 10.10
CA PHE A 135 -8.51 11.44 8.97
C PHE A 135 -7.15 12.10 9.18
N LEU A 136 -6.18 11.32 9.69
CA LEU A 136 -4.79 11.68 9.95
C LEU A 136 -3.86 10.69 9.22
N PRO A 137 -3.73 10.82 7.89
CA PRO A 137 -3.07 9.81 7.09
C PRO A 137 -1.55 9.85 7.24
N VAL A 138 -0.94 8.72 7.57
CA VAL A 138 0.52 8.57 7.49
C VAL A 138 0.92 8.66 6.03
N CYS A 139 1.84 9.56 5.70
CA CYS A 139 2.16 9.90 4.32
C CYS A 139 3.35 9.10 3.82
N LEU A 140 3.25 8.56 2.61
CA LEU A 140 4.40 8.12 1.82
C LEU A 140 4.90 9.33 1.05
N VAL A 141 6.17 9.66 1.23
CA VAL A 141 6.77 10.86 0.67
C VAL A 141 7.99 10.54 -0.17
N ALA A 142 8.30 11.42 -1.11
CA ALA A 142 9.56 11.45 -1.84
C ALA A 142 10.13 12.87 -1.77
N SER A 143 11.45 13.01 -1.87
CA SER A 143 12.06 14.33 -2.08
C SER A 143 11.50 14.92 -3.38
N THR A 144 11.24 16.23 -3.42
CA THR A 144 10.64 16.87 -4.61
C THR A 144 11.47 16.61 -5.87
N VAL A 145 12.81 16.74 -5.75
CA VAL A 145 13.75 16.52 -6.86
C VAL A 145 13.72 15.08 -7.35
N TYR A 146 13.66 14.09 -6.46
CA TYR A 146 13.65 12.68 -6.84
C TYR A 146 12.32 12.26 -7.44
N ALA A 147 11.21 12.78 -6.90
CA ALA A 147 9.90 12.59 -7.49
C ALA A 147 9.83 13.11 -8.93
N ASP A 148 10.50 14.22 -9.24
CA ASP A 148 10.52 14.79 -10.58
C ASP A 148 11.46 14.05 -11.54
N THR A 149 12.67 13.76 -11.08
CA THR A 149 13.74 13.22 -11.95
C THR A 149 13.75 11.69 -12.04
N ARG A 150 13.16 10.99 -11.06
CA ARG A 150 13.23 9.52 -10.91
C ARG A 150 11.85 8.88 -10.67
N LYS A 151 10.81 9.39 -11.34
CA LYS A 151 9.41 8.92 -11.25
C LYS A 151 9.25 7.39 -11.23
N THR A 152 9.89 6.68 -12.16
CA THR A 152 9.80 5.21 -12.24
C THR A 152 10.33 4.51 -10.99
N LEU A 153 11.37 5.05 -10.34
CA LEU A 153 11.90 4.49 -9.10
C LEU A 153 10.96 4.72 -7.91
N VAL A 154 10.28 5.87 -7.87
CA VAL A 154 9.25 6.14 -6.84
C VAL A 154 8.07 5.18 -7.01
N ILE A 155 7.59 4.95 -8.23
CA ILE A 155 6.51 3.98 -8.50
C ILE A 155 6.92 2.56 -8.09
N ARG A 156 8.16 2.13 -8.40
CA ARG A 156 8.69 0.83 -7.97
C ARG A 156 8.78 0.72 -6.44
N TRP A 157 9.15 1.80 -5.76
CA TRP A 157 9.16 1.83 -4.30
C TRP A 157 7.74 1.73 -3.72
N LEU A 158 6.78 2.48 -4.26
CA LEU A 158 5.36 2.38 -3.88
C LEU A 158 4.82 0.95 -4.07
N GLU A 159 5.20 0.30 -5.18
CA GLU A 159 4.85 -1.09 -5.43
C GLU A 159 5.43 -2.03 -4.35
N GLY A 160 6.72 -1.89 -4.05
CA GLY A 160 7.38 -2.67 -3.01
C GLY A 160 6.76 -2.44 -1.63
N TYR A 161 6.38 -1.21 -1.32
CA TYR A 161 5.72 -0.84 -0.07
C TYR A 161 4.34 -1.51 0.05
N ALA A 162 3.51 -1.39 -0.99
CA ALA A 162 2.18 -1.98 -1.01
C ALA A 162 2.22 -3.52 -0.99
N ARG A 163 3.25 -4.13 -1.61
CA ARG A 163 3.57 -5.55 -1.46
C ARG A 163 3.88 -5.91 -0.01
N GLY A 164 4.71 -5.11 0.67
CA GLY A 164 5.02 -5.29 2.09
C GLY A 164 3.76 -5.34 2.94
N ILE A 165 2.85 -4.38 2.75
CA ILE A 165 1.56 -4.35 3.45
C ILE A 165 0.76 -5.64 3.18
N ARG A 166 0.62 -6.07 1.91
CA ARG A 166 -0.09 -7.32 1.59
C ARG A 166 0.49 -8.54 2.30
N ILE A 167 1.81 -8.64 2.39
CA ILE A 167 2.48 -9.74 3.10
C ILE A 167 2.14 -9.71 4.59
N LEU A 168 2.16 -8.53 5.21
CA LEU A 168 1.82 -8.35 6.63
C LEU A 168 0.35 -8.73 6.89
N LEU A 169 -0.58 -8.25 6.04
CA LEU A 169 -2.00 -8.50 6.18
C LEU A 169 -2.41 -9.95 5.86
N LYS A 170 -1.68 -10.65 4.99
CA LYS A 170 -1.93 -12.07 4.68
C LYS A 170 -1.61 -13.01 5.84
N ASN A 171 -0.66 -12.63 6.72
CA ASN A 171 -0.30 -13.41 7.89
C ASN A 171 0.02 -12.50 9.10
N PRO A 172 -1.02 -11.90 9.72
CA PRO A 172 -0.85 -10.95 10.80
C PRO A 172 -0.17 -11.58 12.03
N THR A 173 -0.42 -12.86 12.31
CA THR A 173 0.22 -13.61 13.40
C THR A 173 1.74 -13.67 13.22
N LYS A 174 2.21 -14.02 12.02
CA LYS A 174 3.66 -14.05 11.74
C LYS A 174 4.28 -12.65 11.77
N ALA A 175 3.55 -11.65 11.27
CA ALA A 175 3.99 -10.25 11.34
C ALA A 175 4.12 -9.77 12.79
N ALA A 176 3.11 -10.04 13.63
CA ALA A 176 3.09 -9.71 15.05
C ALA A 176 4.19 -10.44 15.83
N SER A 177 4.45 -11.71 15.52
CA SER A 177 5.55 -12.46 16.11
C SER A 177 6.91 -11.81 15.81
N ARG A 178 7.15 -11.37 14.56
CA ARG A 178 8.37 -10.63 14.20
C ARG A 178 8.47 -9.28 14.88
N LEU A 179 7.36 -8.54 14.96
CA LEU A 179 7.31 -7.25 15.67
C LEU A 179 7.57 -7.43 17.17
N LYS A 180 7.06 -8.51 17.77
CA LYS A 180 7.33 -8.89 19.16
C LYS A 180 8.82 -9.10 19.40
N VAL A 181 9.48 -9.87 18.54
CA VAL A 181 10.94 -10.08 18.60
C VAL A 181 11.68 -8.75 18.53
N PHE A 182 11.31 -7.86 17.60
CA PHE A 182 11.91 -6.54 17.50
C PHE A 182 11.73 -5.72 18.79
N TYR A 183 10.53 -5.68 19.36
CA TYR A 183 10.27 -4.96 20.62
C TYR A 183 11.06 -5.54 21.80
N GLN A 184 11.15 -6.87 21.91
CA GLN A 184 11.89 -7.53 22.98
C GLN A 184 13.40 -7.34 22.84
N GLU A 185 13.96 -7.52 21.65
CA GLU A 185 15.40 -7.50 21.43
C GLU A 185 15.96 -6.09 21.34
N THR A 186 15.25 -5.18 20.65
CA THR A 186 15.74 -3.83 20.37
C THR A 186 15.30 -2.84 21.44
N LEU A 187 14.01 -2.87 21.80
CA LEU A 187 13.43 -1.89 22.72
C LEU A 187 13.40 -2.37 24.17
N LYS A 188 13.67 -3.66 24.40
CA LYS A 188 13.58 -4.31 25.73
C LYS A 188 12.17 -4.21 26.32
N ILE A 189 11.16 -4.27 25.46
CA ILE A 189 9.74 -4.22 25.83
C ILE A 189 9.10 -5.56 25.53
N GLU A 190 8.45 -6.15 26.53
CA GLU A 190 7.60 -7.31 26.30
C GLU A 190 6.20 -6.84 25.90
N VAL A 191 5.62 -7.36 24.82
CA VAL A 191 4.25 -7.05 24.43
C VAL A 191 3.50 -8.33 24.09
N PRO A 192 2.26 -8.53 24.59
CA PRO A 192 1.40 -9.63 24.17
C PRO A 192 1.19 -9.64 22.66
N GLN A 193 1.45 -10.79 22.02
CA GLN A 193 1.35 -10.93 20.57
C GLN A 193 -0.04 -10.55 20.03
N ARG A 194 -1.10 -10.92 20.76
CA ARG A 194 -2.49 -10.59 20.40
C ARG A 194 -2.73 -9.08 20.23
N LEU A 195 -2.08 -8.23 21.05
CA LEU A 195 -2.19 -6.78 20.91
C LEU A 195 -1.50 -6.30 19.63
N LEU A 196 -0.31 -6.84 19.33
CA LEU A 196 0.41 -6.51 18.10
C LEU A 196 -0.35 -6.96 16.84
N GLU A 197 -1.04 -8.11 16.90
CA GLU A 197 -1.91 -8.57 15.81
C GLU A 197 -3.04 -7.58 15.53
N MET A 198 -3.68 -7.04 16.59
CA MET A 198 -4.72 -6.02 16.46
C MET A 198 -4.16 -4.72 15.86
N GLU A 199 -2.99 -4.26 16.32
CA GLU A 199 -2.36 -3.05 15.77
C GLU A 199 -2.02 -3.20 14.28
N ILE A 200 -1.45 -4.34 13.88
CA ILE A 200 -1.11 -4.61 12.47
C ILE A 200 -2.36 -4.62 11.59
N ALA A 201 -3.47 -5.19 12.07
CA ALA A 201 -4.71 -5.27 11.30
C ALA A 201 -5.34 -3.90 11.02
N GLU A 202 -5.14 -2.93 11.91
CA GLU A 202 -5.73 -1.60 11.83
C GLU A 202 -4.79 -0.52 11.28
N ALA A 203 -3.47 -0.77 11.26
CA ALA A 203 -2.47 0.25 10.98
C ALA A 203 -2.40 0.69 9.51
N PHE A 204 -2.68 -0.22 8.57
CA PHE A 204 -2.32 -0.01 7.17
C PHE A 204 -3.50 0.29 6.25
N PHE A 205 -3.26 1.15 5.27
CA PHE A 205 -4.17 1.33 4.15
C PHE A 205 -3.93 0.25 3.09
N THR A 206 -5.02 -0.35 2.64
CA THR A 206 -5.01 -1.09 1.38
C THR A 206 -4.98 -0.10 0.22
N GLU A 207 -4.56 -0.56 -0.95
CA GLU A 207 -4.55 0.27 -2.16
C GLU A 207 -5.92 0.85 -2.47
N LYS A 208 -6.99 0.07 -2.28
CA LYS A 208 -8.36 0.55 -2.43
C LYS A 208 -8.66 1.74 -1.51
N LYS A 209 -8.29 1.66 -0.22
CA LYS A 209 -8.47 2.77 0.72
C LYS A 209 -7.64 3.99 0.32
N GLN A 210 -6.44 3.76 -0.20
CA GLN A 210 -5.56 4.82 -0.69
C GLN A 210 -6.16 5.53 -1.92
N GLU A 211 -6.64 4.77 -2.91
CA GLU A 211 -7.34 5.30 -4.08
C GLU A 211 -8.61 6.08 -3.70
N GLU A 212 -9.40 5.56 -2.77
CA GLU A 212 -10.57 6.25 -2.23
C GLU A 212 -10.21 7.58 -1.57
N ALA A 213 -9.11 7.63 -0.81
CA ALA A 213 -8.65 8.85 -0.15
C ALA A 213 -8.20 9.94 -1.15
N PHE A 214 -7.56 9.55 -2.26
CA PHE A 214 -7.11 10.48 -3.31
C PHE A 214 -8.21 10.84 -4.33
N ARG A 215 -9.34 10.13 -4.33
CA ARG A 215 -10.42 10.37 -5.29
C ARG A 215 -10.99 11.78 -5.15
N ARG A 216 -11.00 12.52 -6.26
CA ARG A 216 -11.75 13.77 -6.43
C ARG A 216 -13.13 13.46 -6.98
N SER A 217 -14.17 14.13 -6.48
CA SER A 217 -15.55 13.94 -6.95
C SER A 217 -16.18 15.30 -7.24
N GLY A 218 -16.77 15.46 -8.43
CA GLY A 218 -17.49 16.68 -8.79
C GLY A 218 -16.67 17.98 -8.67
N GLY A 219 -15.37 17.94 -8.97
CA GLY A 219 -14.47 19.09 -8.82
C GLY A 219 -14.06 19.41 -7.38
N GLN A 220 -14.50 18.63 -6.39
CA GLN A 220 -14.09 18.79 -5.00
C GLN A 220 -12.70 18.21 -4.76
N ALA A 221 -11.95 18.88 -3.87
CA ALA A 221 -10.68 18.39 -3.34
C ALA A 221 -10.85 16.99 -2.72
N SER A 222 -9.85 16.13 -2.88
CA SER A 222 -9.79 14.79 -2.28
C SER A 222 -9.73 14.85 -0.74
N ALA A 223 -9.91 13.71 -0.07
CA ALA A 223 -9.79 13.66 1.39
C ALA A 223 -8.37 14.05 1.86
N VAL A 224 -7.34 13.67 1.09
CA VAL A 224 -5.94 14.04 1.37
C VAL A 224 -5.71 15.53 1.19
N GLU A 225 -6.22 16.11 0.12
CA GLU A 225 -6.10 17.55 -0.14
C GLU A 225 -6.82 18.37 0.94
N ARG A 226 -8.05 18.00 1.32
CA ARG A 226 -8.78 18.66 2.41
C ARG A 226 -8.05 18.55 3.75
N PHE A 227 -7.51 17.37 4.06
CA PHE A 227 -6.70 17.19 5.26
C PHE A 227 -5.47 18.10 5.25
N ALA A 228 -4.71 18.10 4.15
CA ALA A 228 -3.50 18.88 4.02
C ALA A 228 -3.80 20.39 4.08
N ASP A 229 -4.94 20.81 3.53
CA ASP A 229 -5.45 22.17 3.60
C ASP A 229 -5.72 22.63 5.05
N LEU A 230 -6.42 21.79 5.82
CA LEU A 230 -6.74 22.05 7.23
C LEU A 230 -5.49 22.03 8.12
N MET A 231 -4.61 21.05 7.93
CA MET A 231 -3.35 20.92 8.65
C MET A 231 -2.42 22.11 8.36
N SER A 232 -2.32 22.55 7.11
CA SER A 232 -1.53 23.74 6.75
C SER A 232 -2.09 25.00 7.43
N GLY A 233 -3.42 25.16 7.43
CA GLY A 233 -4.07 26.26 8.13
C GLY A 233 -3.81 26.22 9.64
N TYR A 234 -3.81 25.03 10.24
CA TYR A 234 -3.42 24.84 11.64
C TYR A 234 -1.96 25.24 11.89
N GLN A 235 -1.02 24.78 11.05
CA GLN A 235 0.40 25.11 11.19
C GLN A 235 0.69 26.60 11.02
N VAL A 236 -0.04 27.30 10.15
CA VAL A 236 0.05 28.77 10.03
C VAL A 236 -0.45 29.45 11.32
N ARG A 237 -1.59 29.02 11.88
CA ARG A 237 -2.10 29.57 13.16
C ARG A 237 -1.10 29.37 14.30
N MET A 238 -0.42 28.23 14.33
CA MET A 238 0.62 27.92 15.31
C MET A 238 1.99 28.54 14.98
N ARG A 239 2.09 29.34 13.91
CA ARG A 239 3.33 29.99 13.44
C ARG A 239 4.46 29.01 13.10
N VAL A 240 4.12 27.76 12.78
CA VAL A 240 5.05 26.74 12.27
C VAL A 240 5.32 26.96 10.79
N LEU A 241 4.29 27.34 10.05
CA LEU A 241 4.40 27.77 8.65
C LEU A 241 4.18 29.27 8.55
N LYS A 242 4.92 29.93 7.64
CA LYS A 242 4.71 31.33 7.29
C LYS A 242 3.49 31.51 6.39
N THR A 243 3.37 30.65 5.40
CA THR A 243 2.33 30.68 4.37
C THR A 243 1.89 29.26 4.06
N LYS A 244 0.72 29.14 3.45
CA LYS A 244 0.14 27.88 2.99
C LYS A 244 0.18 27.81 1.47
N LYS A 245 0.70 26.71 0.94
CA LYS A 245 0.62 26.33 -0.48
C LYS A 245 -0.69 25.61 -0.78
N VAL A 246 -1.07 25.58 -2.05
CA VAL A 246 -2.21 24.78 -2.49
C VAL A 246 -1.82 23.30 -2.40
N PRO A 247 -2.60 22.42 -1.73
CA PRO A 247 -2.23 21.02 -1.53
C PRO A 247 -1.86 20.26 -2.81
N GLY A 248 -2.52 20.57 -3.94
CA GLY A 248 -2.22 19.95 -5.24
C GLY A 248 -0.82 20.23 -5.79
N GLU A 249 -0.07 21.19 -5.24
CA GLU A 249 1.32 21.45 -5.62
C GLU A 249 2.30 20.42 -5.05
N TYR A 250 1.96 19.76 -3.95
CA TYR A 250 2.84 18.80 -3.27
C TYR A 250 2.19 17.44 -2.99
N ILE A 251 0.97 17.22 -3.47
CA ILE A 251 0.31 15.90 -3.47
C ILE A 251 0.31 15.36 -4.90
N LEU A 252 1.10 14.31 -5.13
CA LEU A 252 1.29 13.67 -6.44
C LEU A 252 0.58 12.31 -6.51
N ASP A 253 -0.75 12.34 -6.39
CA ASP A 253 -1.62 11.16 -6.49
C ASP A 253 -1.52 10.40 -7.82
N LYS A 254 -1.13 11.08 -8.91
CA LYS A 254 -0.86 10.47 -10.22
C LYS A 254 0.11 9.29 -10.16
N MET A 255 1.05 9.26 -9.21
CA MET A 255 1.96 8.11 -9.06
C MET A 255 1.22 6.85 -8.57
N CYS A 256 0.26 7.03 -7.66
CA CYS A 256 -0.62 5.93 -7.24
C CYS A 256 -1.53 5.47 -8.38
N GLU A 257 -2.09 6.40 -9.15
CA GLU A 257 -2.91 6.08 -10.32
C GLU A 257 -2.13 5.30 -11.38
N GLN A 258 -0.87 5.68 -11.63
CA GLN A 258 0.04 4.95 -12.54
C GLN A 258 0.32 3.54 -12.03
N LEU A 259 0.57 3.36 -10.73
CA LEU A 259 0.73 2.02 -10.15
C LEU A 259 -0.53 1.16 -10.31
N ALA A 260 -1.71 1.74 -10.07
CA ALA A 260 -2.99 1.06 -10.27
C ALA A 260 -3.23 0.71 -11.76
N ALA A 261 -2.84 1.59 -12.68
CA ALA A 261 -2.90 1.34 -14.12
C ALA A 261 -2.00 0.17 -14.54
N LEU A 262 -0.74 0.13 -14.09
CA LEU A 262 0.20 -0.96 -14.38
C LEU A 262 -0.31 -2.32 -13.90
N ARG A 263 -1.05 -2.36 -12.79
CA ARG A 263 -1.64 -3.60 -12.27
C ARG A 263 -2.80 -4.09 -13.12
N ARG A 264 -3.71 -3.17 -13.47
CA ARG A 264 -4.80 -3.47 -14.40
C ARG A 264 -4.28 -3.94 -15.75
N GLU A 265 -3.17 -3.35 -16.22
CA GLU A 265 -2.48 -3.79 -17.43
C GLU A 265 -1.92 -5.21 -17.27
N ALA A 266 -1.23 -5.51 -16.17
CA ALA A 266 -0.74 -6.86 -15.88
C ALA A 266 -1.88 -7.90 -15.83
N GLU A 267 -3.02 -7.56 -15.22
CA GLU A 267 -4.23 -8.41 -15.19
C GLU A 267 -4.86 -8.58 -16.58
N GLY A 268 -4.93 -7.52 -17.37
CA GLY A 268 -5.38 -7.59 -18.76
C GLY A 268 -4.49 -8.51 -19.58
N GLN A 269 -3.17 -8.32 -19.48
CA GLN A 269 -2.17 -9.12 -20.19
C GLN A 269 -2.21 -10.59 -19.75
N PHE A 270 -2.44 -10.85 -18.46
CA PHE A 270 -2.58 -12.22 -17.93
C PHE A 270 -3.76 -12.93 -18.59
N ASN A 271 -4.92 -12.28 -18.65
CA ASN A 271 -6.12 -12.83 -19.27
C ASN A 271 -5.94 -13.08 -20.76
N GLN A 272 -5.31 -12.15 -21.50
CA GLN A 272 -5.01 -12.32 -22.92
C GLN A 272 -4.05 -13.50 -23.15
N THR A 273 -2.99 -13.59 -22.35
CA THR A 273 -2.00 -14.67 -22.44
C THR A 273 -2.64 -16.04 -22.19
N ARG A 274 -3.52 -16.14 -21.18
CA ARG A 274 -4.30 -17.37 -20.92
C ARG A 274 -5.12 -17.78 -22.14
N VAL A 275 -5.86 -16.85 -22.74
CA VAL A 275 -6.68 -17.11 -23.94
C VAL A 275 -5.79 -17.57 -25.12
N ALA A 276 -4.63 -16.96 -25.33
CA ALA A 276 -3.69 -17.37 -26.38
C ALA A 276 -3.18 -18.81 -26.16
N ILE A 277 -2.85 -19.16 -24.92
CA ILE A 277 -2.43 -20.53 -24.55
C ILE A 277 -3.56 -21.54 -24.80
N ASP A 278 -4.79 -21.24 -24.37
CA ASP A 278 -5.95 -22.12 -24.57
C ASP A 278 -6.27 -22.30 -26.07
N GLN A 279 -6.06 -21.27 -26.90
CA GLN A 279 -6.20 -21.38 -28.35
C GLN A 279 -5.09 -22.26 -28.97
N ALA A 280 -3.84 -22.12 -28.51
CA ALA A 280 -2.74 -22.97 -28.98
C ALA A 280 -2.98 -24.44 -28.65
N GLU A 281 -3.52 -24.75 -27.46
CA GLU A 281 -3.91 -26.11 -27.06
C GLU A 281 -5.00 -26.68 -27.97
N LYS A 282 -6.03 -25.90 -28.30
CA LYS A 282 -7.08 -26.30 -29.27
C LYS A 282 -6.51 -26.60 -30.66
N GLU A 283 -5.43 -25.92 -31.04
CA GLU A 283 -4.68 -26.23 -32.28
C GLU A 283 -3.74 -27.45 -32.15
N GLY A 284 -3.75 -28.12 -31.00
CA GLY A 284 -3.04 -29.38 -30.77
C GLY A 284 -1.59 -29.19 -30.31
N MET A 285 -1.23 -28.00 -29.84
CA MET A 285 0.09 -27.76 -29.24
C MET A 285 0.16 -28.29 -27.81
N LYS A 286 1.34 -28.78 -27.43
CA LYS A 286 1.69 -29.06 -26.03
C LYS A 286 1.95 -27.75 -25.31
N VAL A 287 1.14 -27.43 -24.30
CA VAL A 287 1.14 -26.12 -23.61
C VAL A 287 1.52 -26.20 -22.13
N GLU A 288 1.97 -27.35 -21.63
CA GLU A 288 2.27 -27.56 -20.21
C GLU A 288 3.29 -26.55 -19.68
N LYS A 289 4.36 -26.29 -20.46
CA LYS A 289 5.37 -25.29 -20.10
C LYS A 289 4.79 -23.88 -20.06
N PHE A 290 3.88 -23.53 -20.98
CA PHE A 290 3.24 -22.23 -20.99
C PHE A 290 2.31 -22.04 -19.79
N ARG A 291 1.56 -23.09 -19.40
CA ARG A 291 0.73 -23.09 -18.20
C ARG A 291 1.54 -22.89 -16.93
N LEU A 292 2.67 -23.58 -16.80
CA LEU A 292 3.56 -23.40 -15.65
C LEU A 292 4.07 -21.96 -15.55
N GLN A 293 4.53 -21.38 -16.66
CA GLN A 293 5.00 -19.99 -16.69
C GLN A 293 3.88 -18.98 -16.42
N LEU A 294 2.65 -19.28 -16.87
CA LEU A 294 1.48 -18.46 -16.58
C LEU A 294 1.14 -18.48 -15.08
N GLU A 295 1.15 -19.65 -14.44
CA GLU A 295 0.92 -19.77 -12.99
C GLU A 295 2.03 -19.10 -12.17
N ASP A 296 3.29 -19.20 -12.60
CA ASP A 296 4.40 -18.46 -11.97
C ASP A 296 4.17 -16.94 -12.06
N ALA A 297 3.75 -16.44 -13.23
CA ALA A 297 3.43 -15.03 -13.42
C ALA A 297 2.22 -14.60 -12.56
N ARG A 298 1.20 -15.45 -12.42
CA ARG A 298 0.07 -15.23 -11.52
C ARG A 298 0.53 -15.10 -10.07
N GLY A 299 1.37 -16.02 -9.61
CA GLY A 299 1.96 -15.97 -8.27
C GLY A 299 2.74 -14.67 -8.04
N GLN A 300 3.52 -14.22 -9.02
CA GLN A 300 4.23 -12.94 -8.95
C GLN A 300 3.27 -11.74 -8.84
N MET A 301 2.17 -11.73 -9.59
CA MET A 301 1.15 -10.66 -9.50
C MET A 301 0.45 -10.62 -8.15
N GLU A 302 -0.03 -11.77 -7.68
CA GLU A 302 -0.69 -11.91 -6.39
C GLU A 302 0.23 -11.48 -5.25
N GLU A 303 1.53 -11.77 -5.37
CA GLU A 303 2.58 -11.33 -4.45
C GLU A 303 3.03 -9.88 -4.65
N GLY A 304 2.58 -9.17 -5.69
CA GLY A 304 2.97 -7.79 -5.95
C GLY A 304 4.39 -7.57 -6.45
N ARG A 305 4.96 -8.55 -7.15
CA ARG A 305 6.32 -8.46 -7.67
C ARG A 305 6.33 -7.78 -9.04
N GLY A 306 6.73 -6.51 -9.08
CA GLY A 306 7.21 -5.83 -10.28
C GLY A 306 6.28 -5.95 -11.49
N CYS A 307 5.20 -5.17 -11.53
CA CYS A 307 4.18 -5.20 -12.59
C CYS A 307 4.80 -5.14 -13.98
N LEU A 308 5.83 -4.30 -14.18
CA LEU A 308 6.56 -4.19 -15.45
C LEU A 308 7.27 -5.49 -15.84
N THR A 309 7.88 -6.19 -14.87
CA THR A 309 8.54 -7.49 -15.10
C THR A 309 7.52 -8.56 -15.47
N VAL A 310 6.39 -8.58 -14.77
CA VAL A 310 5.27 -9.49 -15.07
C VAL A 310 4.72 -9.22 -16.46
N ILE A 311 4.42 -7.95 -16.80
CA ILE A 311 3.90 -7.56 -18.12
C ILE A 311 4.86 -8.02 -19.22
N GLY A 312 6.17 -7.81 -19.05
CA GLY A 312 7.18 -8.28 -20.00
C GLY A 312 7.20 -9.80 -20.16
N THR A 313 7.07 -10.54 -19.05
CA THR A 313 7.03 -12.00 -19.05
C THR A 313 5.78 -12.52 -19.77
N LEU A 314 4.61 -11.96 -19.45
CA LEU A 314 3.33 -12.32 -20.06
C LEU A 314 3.29 -11.97 -21.55
N SER A 315 3.85 -10.82 -21.95
CA SER A 315 3.93 -10.42 -23.37
C SER A 315 4.77 -11.40 -24.19
N ASN A 316 5.93 -11.80 -23.67
CA ASN A 316 6.78 -12.81 -24.31
C ASN A 316 6.10 -14.18 -24.39
N LEU A 317 5.39 -14.56 -23.32
CA LEU A 317 4.65 -15.82 -23.26
C LEU A 317 3.49 -15.83 -24.28
N MET A 318 2.73 -14.74 -24.36
CA MET A 318 1.65 -14.56 -25.32
C MET A 318 2.16 -14.70 -26.76
N ARG A 319 3.24 -13.97 -27.10
CA ARG A 319 3.86 -14.06 -28.43
C ARG A 319 4.31 -15.49 -28.77
N SER A 320 4.87 -16.20 -27.78
CA SER A 320 5.30 -17.60 -27.97
C SER A 320 4.11 -18.54 -28.20
N ALA A 321 3.00 -18.34 -27.47
CA ALA A 321 1.78 -19.11 -27.66
C ALA A 321 1.13 -18.85 -29.02
N GLU A 322 1.10 -17.60 -29.49
CA GLU A 322 0.61 -17.24 -30.83
C GLU A 322 1.47 -17.84 -31.94
N GLN A 323 2.81 -17.83 -31.80
CA GLN A 323 3.71 -18.47 -32.74
C GLN A 323 3.48 -19.99 -32.81
N ALA A 324 3.37 -20.64 -31.65
CA ALA A 324 3.07 -22.07 -31.55
C ALA A 324 1.73 -22.42 -32.23
N LYS A 325 0.70 -21.59 -32.05
CA LYS A 325 -0.59 -21.73 -32.73
C LYS A 325 -0.44 -21.67 -34.25
N VAL A 326 0.31 -20.70 -34.78
CA VAL A 326 0.54 -20.56 -36.24
C VAL A 326 1.31 -21.76 -36.78
N GLU A 327 2.30 -22.26 -36.06
CA GLU A 327 3.07 -23.46 -36.43
C GLU A 327 2.19 -24.72 -36.48
N ALA A 328 1.33 -24.92 -35.47
CA ALA A 328 0.36 -26.02 -35.45
C ALA A 328 -0.58 -25.98 -36.67
N GLN A 329 -1.13 -24.80 -36.98
CA GLN A 329 -2.01 -24.62 -38.13
C GLN A 329 -1.28 -24.92 -39.44
N ARG A 330 -0.02 -24.47 -39.59
CA ARG A 330 0.81 -24.79 -40.76
C ARG A 330 1.08 -26.28 -40.86
N PHE A 331 1.40 -26.95 -39.75
CA PHE A 331 1.64 -28.39 -39.72
C PHE A 331 0.39 -29.20 -40.05
N ARG A 332 -0.78 -28.81 -39.56
CA ARG A 332 -2.07 -29.41 -39.95
C ARG A 332 -2.33 -29.27 -41.45
N LYS A 333 -2.13 -28.07 -42.01
CA LYS A 333 -2.26 -27.84 -43.46
C LYS A 333 -1.28 -28.69 -44.25
N PHE A 334 -0.03 -28.79 -43.80
CA PHE A 334 0.98 -29.63 -44.42
C PHE A 334 0.59 -31.12 -44.40
N ARG A 335 0.15 -31.65 -43.24
CA ARG A 335 -0.34 -33.03 -43.13
C ARG A 335 -1.55 -33.31 -44.01
N PHE A 336 -2.47 -32.35 -44.12
CA PHE A 336 -3.61 -32.48 -45.03
C PHE A 336 -3.16 -32.58 -46.49
N LEU A 337 -2.19 -31.76 -46.90
CA LEU A 337 -1.59 -31.83 -48.23
C LEU A 337 -0.84 -33.16 -48.44
N GLU A 338 -0.07 -33.61 -47.46
CA GLU A 338 0.66 -34.87 -47.50
C GLU A 338 -0.29 -36.08 -47.64
N LEU A 339 -1.39 -36.10 -46.88
CA LEU A 339 -2.44 -37.11 -47.03
C LEU A 339 -3.13 -37.04 -48.39
N GLY A 340 -3.38 -35.83 -48.90
CA GLY A 340 -3.94 -35.63 -50.24
C GLY A 340 -3.03 -36.19 -51.34
N ILE A 341 -1.74 -35.83 -51.29
CA ILE A 341 -0.73 -36.32 -52.25
C ILE A 341 -0.57 -37.84 -52.11
N GLY A 342 -0.44 -38.35 -50.88
CA GLY A 342 -0.34 -39.79 -50.61
C GLY A 342 -1.55 -40.56 -51.13
N GLY A 343 -2.76 -40.01 -50.97
CA GLY A 343 -3.99 -40.57 -51.51
C GLY A 343 -4.00 -40.63 -53.04
N VAL A 344 -3.55 -39.56 -53.71
CA VAL A 344 -3.43 -39.53 -55.17
C VAL A 344 -2.41 -40.56 -55.67
N ILE A 345 -1.24 -40.65 -55.03
CA ILE A 345 -0.20 -41.63 -55.36
C ILE A 345 -0.74 -43.06 -55.17
N PHE A 346 -1.39 -43.33 -54.04
CA PHE A 346 -1.99 -44.63 -53.75
C PHE A 346 -3.04 -45.02 -54.81
N ALA A 347 -3.94 -44.11 -55.15
CA ALA A 347 -4.97 -44.33 -56.18
C ALA A 347 -4.35 -44.62 -57.55
N TYR A 348 -3.29 -43.88 -57.92
CA TYR A 348 -2.54 -44.11 -59.15
C TYR A 348 -1.94 -45.52 -59.22
N TYR A 349 -1.22 -45.95 -58.17
CA TYR A 349 -0.62 -47.28 -58.12
C TYR A 349 -1.67 -48.40 -58.07
N ALA A 350 -2.74 -48.23 -57.29
CA ALA A 350 -3.84 -49.19 -57.25
C ALA A 350 -4.47 -49.39 -58.64
N GLY A 351 -4.77 -48.28 -59.34
CA GLY A 351 -5.27 -48.31 -60.71
C GLY A 351 -4.29 -48.98 -61.69
N TYR A 352 -3.00 -48.69 -61.58
CA TYR A 352 -1.94 -49.32 -62.36
C TYR A 352 -1.89 -50.85 -62.15
N PHE A 353 -1.92 -51.33 -60.90
CA PHE A 353 -1.88 -52.76 -60.59
C PHE A 353 -3.15 -53.50 -61.05
N VAL A 354 -4.33 -52.91 -60.88
CA VAL A 354 -5.59 -53.49 -61.38
C VAL A 354 -5.54 -53.64 -62.91
N ARG A 355 -5.04 -52.62 -63.61
CA ARG A 355 -4.91 -52.66 -65.08
C ARG A 355 -3.89 -53.70 -65.53
N ARG A 356 -2.76 -53.83 -64.83
CA ARG A 356 -1.72 -54.83 -65.12
C ARG A 356 -2.23 -56.26 -64.90
N ARG A 357 -3.01 -56.49 -63.83
CA ARG A 357 -3.60 -57.81 -63.54
C ARG A 357 -4.59 -58.23 -64.63
N LYS A 358 -5.41 -57.31 -65.15
CA LYS A 358 -6.30 -57.59 -66.29
C LYS A 358 -5.53 -58.01 -67.55
N LYS A 359 -4.39 -57.38 -67.84
CA LYS A 359 -3.54 -57.74 -69.00
C LYS A 359 -2.83 -59.10 -68.89
N MET A 360 -2.72 -59.69 -67.70
CA MET A 360 -2.10 -61.03 -67.53
C MET A 360 -3.13 -62.16 -67.57
N VAL A 361 -4.44 -61.84 -67.56
CA VAL A 361 -5.54 -62.82 -67.61
C VAL A 361 -6.20 -62.84 -69.00
N SER A 362 -5.92 -61.84 -69.85
CA SER A 362 -6.16 -61.85 -71.30
C SER A 362 -4.93 -62.36 -72.03
#